data_AF-A0A927QKH9-F1
#
_entry.id   AF-A0A927QKH9-F1
#
_cell.length_a   1.000
_cell.length_b   1.000
_cell.length_c   1.000
_cell.angle_alpha   90.00
_cell.angle_beta   90.00
_cell.angle_gamma   90.00
#
_symmetry.space_group_name_H-M   'P 1'
#
loop_
_entity.id
_entity.type
_entity.pdbx_description
1 polymer ?
#
loop_
_entity_poly.entity_id
_entity_poly.type
_entity_poly.pdbx_seq_one_letter_code
_entity_poly.pdbx_strand_id
1 'polypeptide(L)'
;MKKTLLFLFFFGLSLVQAQEKVNFKKKKFYVPAITYAEYPCLDNVLTQTTIYQVDSELRAEEIKFKKIFFNIDGYIKQPEGKLKIYVTIPLPQYSRTQADSTYDKENKQWKYSVYSKYQVKINVQVKCIDKIVFSQDFDNSEIDRISGTYQKGQLAKTIEDTDRRIRENDVNENFGIEKVLEASMYRIQNLLNYKLSYGTTETKEKFEFLTSKEHSEYGKMLSFENEITSQLEKITVEKGFDSKLLTPHLVYLESLVQKYPESEQNSDIRFIITNNLAYAYLLLENKEKAIYYADLLIKNGQQTSRGTDIIDRVNKANFVANTVRTHTNRFVELKKLGFKIQEDKEDARIAFFEKIEQQEVDWEQEKINRTKYLRLITDRRNNILDSIAFQNNPELLDKIISGLGGSEAIKNIQKIHLLSKLNFEESNVPQSEEKWATPTNYLLRKKMPDNYYEIINGPEAWSYQDRSVGEKWVKLTNSDYWEISNNLDPINLLTSFRFDLWNKLELLPDETSDGRLCYHLSYTEKTVNAKNRVIPKTEYHYFIDKEKFNIVSSEKTEFEEGQRNSYERKVYQDYKGISNLNYGQIPHKILYEFEDYYGDTFYQEDRSKIEVNPVFSNRIFIKEVYAGGFR
;
A
#
# COMPACT_ATOMS: atom_id res chain seq x y z
N MET A 1 67.40 -3.54 11.61
CA MET A 1 66.84 -3.68 10.25
C MET A 1 65.80 -4.81 10.10
N LYS A 2 65.85 -5.92 10.85
CA LYS A 2 64.84 -7.01 10.71
C LYS A 2 63.41 -6.66 11.19
N LYS A 3 63.24 -5.74 12.15
CA LYS A 3 61.91 -5.34 12.63
C LYS A 3 61.21 -4.32 11.71
N THR A 4 61.98 -3.50 10.99
CA THR A 4 61.45 -2.51 10.04
C THR A 4 60.96 -3.16 8.73
N LEU A 5 61.62 -4.25 8.30
CA LEU A 5 61.20 -5.02 7.13
C LEU A 5 59.89 -5.78 7.37
N LEU A 6 59.66 -6.26 8.60
CA LEU A 6 58.42 -6.96 8.97
C LEU A 6 57.21 -6.00 9.00
N PHE A 7 57.43 -4.75 9.42
CA PHE A 7 56.38 -3.71 9.42
C PHE A 7 56.03 -3.24 7.99
N LEU A 8 57.01 -3.19 7.09
CA LEU A 8 56.78 -2.93 5.65
C LEU A 8 56.09 -4.10 4.95
N PHE A 9 56.33 -5.36 5.36
CA PHE A 9 55.58 -6.51 4.85
C PHE A 9 54.12 -6.55 5.34
N PHE A 10 53.84 -6.10 6.57
CA PHE A 10 52.46 -5.96 7.06
C PHE A 10 51.70 -4.78 6.41
N PHE A 11 52.40 -3.70 6.02
CA PHE A 11 51.81 -2.60 5.25
C PHE A 11 51.67 -2.89 3.74
N GLY A 12 52.49 -3.79 3.20
CA GLY A 12 52.39 -4.24 1.80
C GLY A 12 51.29 -5.28 1.55
N LEU A 13 50.85 -6.01 2.59
CA LEU A 13 49.79 -7.02 2.49
C LEU A 13 48.38 -6.51 2.85
N SER A 14 48.25 -5.27 3.33
CA SER A 14 46.95 -4.64 3.63
C SER A 14 46.39 -3.76 2.50
N LEU A 15 47.08 -3.66 1.36
CA LEU A 15 46.65 -2.89 0.18
C LEU A 15 46.10 -3.74 -0.97
N VAL A 16 46.06 -5.06 -0.83
CA VAL A 16 45.13 -5.86 -1.64
C VAL A 16 43.80 -5.81 -0.90
N GLN A 17 42.99 -4.77 -1.16
CA GLN A 17 41.57 -4.87 -0.89
C GLN A 17 41.11 -6.15 -1.58
N ALA A 18 40.78 -7.17 -0.79
CA ALA A 18 40.10 -8.35 -1.29
C ALA A 18 38.85 -7.83 -2.01
N GLN A 19 38.89 -7.91 -3.33
CA GLN A 19 37.83 -7.38 -4.19
C GLN A 19 36.55 -8.11 -3.79
N GLU A 20 35.56 -7.35 -3.29
CA GLU A 20 34.30 -7.91 -2.84
C GLU A 20 33.65 -8.61 -4.03
N LYS A 21 33.60 -9.95 -3.99
CA LYS A 21 33.07 -10.75 -5.10
C LYS A 21 31.61 -10.37 -5.35
N VAL A 22 31.28 -9.88 -6.54
CA VAL A 22 29.91 -9.53 -6.92
C VAL A 22 29.22 -10.77 -7.49
N ASN A 23 28.14 -11.22 -6.86
CA ASN A 23 27.20 -12.20 -7.39
C ASN A 23 25.82 -11.56 -7.41
N PHE A 24 24.99 -11.90 -8.38
CA PHE A 24 23.65 -11.35 -8.49
C PHE A 24 22.64 -12.35 -9.06
N LYS A 25 21.36 -12.05 -8.84
CA LYS A 25 20.22 -12.82 -9.33
C LYS A 25 19.30 -11.93 -10.17
N LYS A 26 18.65 -12.54 -11.15
CA LYS A 26 17.59 -11.89 -11.92
C LYS A 26 16.23 -12.18 -11.31
N LYS A 27 15.38 -11.15 -11.20
CA LYS A 27 13.95 -11.30 -10.92
C LYS A 27 13.13 -10.76 -12.09
N LYS A 28 12.07 -11.49 -12.45
CA LYS A 28 11.14 -11.11 -13.52
C LYS A 28 9.86 -10.60 -12.89
N PHE A 29 9.35 -9.51 -13.41
CA PHE A 29 8.09 -8.93 -13.00
C PHE A 29 7.19 -8.81 -14.23
N TYR A 30 5.92 -9.09 -14.01
CA TYR A 30 4.88 -9.00 -15.01
C TYR A 30 4.06 -7.77 -14.66
N VAL A 31 4.21 -6.72 -15.45
CA VAL A 31 3.69 -5.39 -15.17
C VAL A 31 2.53 -5.13 -16.12
N PRO A 32 1.30 -4.92 -15.59
CA PRO A 32 0.17 -4.50 -16.39
C PRO A 32 0.51 -3.19 -17.11
N ALA A 33 0.21 -3.15 -18.40
CA ALA A 33 0.47 -1.99 -19.25
C ALA A 33 -0.72 -1.73 -20.16
N ILE A 34 -0.79 -0.51 -20.67
CA ILE A 34 -1.84 -0.10 -21.61
C ILE A 34 -1.28 -0.16 -23.04
N THR A 35 -2.02 -0.80 -23.93
CA THR A 35 -1.84 -0.71 -25.38
C THR A 35 -2.62 0.50 -25.88
N TYR A 36 -1.93 1.41 -26.58
CA TYR A 36 -2.51 2.64 -27.10
C TYR A 36 -2.85 2.51 -28.58
N ALA A 37 -3.87 3.27 -28.98
CA ALA A 37 -4.12 3.53 -30.38
C ALA A 37 -2.88 4.20 -31.02
N GLU A 38 -2.66 3.89 -32.30
CA GLU A 38 -1.59 4.48 -33.12
C GLU A 38 -1.79 5.99 -33.30
N TYR A 39 -3.05 6.47 -33.22
CA TYR A 39 -3.43 7.85 -33.48
C TYR A 39 -3.73 8.63 -32.18
N PRO A 40 -2.87 9.58 -31.79
CA PRO A 40 -2.98 10.29 -30.51
C PRO A 40 -4.22 11.17 -30.34
N CYS A 41 -4.82 11.64 -31.44
CA CYS A 41 -6.08 12.37 -31.37
C CYS A 41 -7.24 11.53 -30.79
N LEU A 42 -7.06 10.20 -30.67
CA LEU A 42 -8.03 9.30 -30.07
C LEU A 42 -7.92 9.23 -28.54
N ASP A 43 -6.87 9.80 -27.93
CA ASP A 43 -6.61 9.72 -26.49
C ASP A 43 -7.78 10.25 -25.64
N ASN A 44 -8.55 11.22 -26.17
CA ASN A 44 -9.73 11.82 -25.51
C ASN A 44 -11.07 11.43 -26.15
N VAL A 45 -11.06 10.44 -27.05
CA VAL A 45 -12.28 9.95 -27.74
C VAL A 45 -12.76 8.67 -27.07
N LEU A 46 -13.96 8.70 -26.50
CA LEU A 46 -14.55 7.57 -25.77
C LEU A 46 -15.64 6.85 -26.55
N THR A 47 -16.21 7.49 -27.57
CA THR A 47 -17.37 6.99 -28.29
C THR A 47 -17.04 6.72 -29.75
N GLN A 48 -17.60 5.63 -30.28
CA GLN A 48 -17.45 5.23 -31.66
C GLN A 48 -18.81 5.03 -32.35
N THR A 49 -18.82 5.24 -33.66
CA THR A 49 -19.95 4.91 -34.54
C THR A 49 -19.41 4.36 -35.84
N THR A 50 -20.18 3.46 -36.46
CA THR A 50 -19.83 2.83 -37.73
C THR A 50 -20.94 3.10 -38.73
N ILE A 51 -20.56 3.66 -39.87
CA ILE A 51 -21.46 4.08 -40.93
C ILE A 51 -21.17 3.21 -42.15
N TYR A 52 -22.20 2.48 -42.58
CA TYR A 52 -22.11 1.56 -43.70
C TYR A 52 -22.76 2.17 -44.94
N GLN A 53 -22.06 2.08 -46.07
CA GLN A 53 -22.60 2.31 -47.40
C GLN A 53 -22.46 0.99 -48.18
N VAL A 54 -23.54 0.21 -48.19
CA VAL A 54 -23.54 -1.13 -48.78
C VAL A 54 -24.34 -1.12 -50.09
N ASP A 55 -23.91 -1.92 -51.06
CA ASP A 55 -24.67 -2.18 -52.28
C ASP A 55 -26.12 -2.61 -51.97
N SER A 56 -27.08 -2.16 -52.78
CA SER A 56 -28.50 -2.45 -52.59
C SER A 56 -28.85 -3.93 -52.61
N GLU A 57 -28.02 -4.77 -53.22
CA GLU A 57 -28.20 -6.22 -53.31
C GLU A 57 -27.75 -6.96 -52.03
N LEU A 58 -27.02 -6.30 -51.13
CA LEU A 58 -26.44 -6.90 -49.91
C LEU A 58 -27.16 -6.48 -48.62
N ARG A 59 -28.48 -6.24 -48.69
CA ARG A 59 -29.26 -5.74 -47.53
C ARG A 59 -29.28 -6.71 -46.34
N ALA A 60 -29.28 -8.01 -46.61
CA ALA A 60 -29.29 -9.02 -45.54
C ALA A 60 -27.94 -9.03 -44.79
N GLU A 61 -26.85 -8.95 -45.54
CA GLU A 61 -25.47 -8.87 -45.06
C GLU A 61 -25.25 -7.58 -44.26
N GLU A 62 -25.78 -6.45 -44.73
CA GLU A 62 -25.68 -5.16 -44.03
C GLU A 62 -26.25 -5.24 -42.60
N ILE A 63 -27.43 -5.85 -42.42
CA ILE A 63 -28.05 -6.02 -41.09
C ILE A 63 -27.17 -6.88 -40.18
N LYS A 64 -26.57 -7.95 -40.73
CA LYS A 64 -25.66 -8.84 -39.99
C LYS A 64 -24.38 -8.09 -39.61
N PHE A 65 -23.75 -7.40 -40.55
CA PHE A 65 -22.47 -6.72 -40.32
C PHE A 65 -22.57 -5.57 -39.34
N LYS A 66 -23.66 -4.78 -39.36
CA LYS A 66 -23.92 -3.74 -38.35
C LYS A 66 -23.94 -4.29 -36.92
N LYS A 67 -24.39 -5.52 -36.73
CA LYS A 67 -24.43 -6.18 -35.40
C LYS A 67 -23.06 -6.74 -34.99
N ILE A 68 -22.30 -7.30 -35.93
CA ILE A 68 -21.11 -8.10 -35.63
C ILE A 68 -19.81 -7.29 -35.70
N PHE A 69 -19.67 -6.40 -36.68
CA PHE A 69 -18.39 -5.81 -37.05
C PHE A 69 -18.19 -4.37 -36.58
N PHE A 70 -16.92 -3.98 -36.61
CA PHE A 70 -16.37 -2.67 -36.25
C PHE A 70 -16.78 -2.22 -34.86
N ASN A 71 -16.62 -3.15 -33.91
CA ASN A 71 -16.53 -2.83 -32.49
C ASN A 71 -15.05 -2.73 -32.14
N ILE A 72 -14.51 -1.51 -32.09
CA ILE A 72 -13.12 -1.31 -31.69
C ILE A 72 -13.03 -1.39 -30.18
N ASP A 73 -12.08 -2.19 -29.69
CA ASP A 73 -11.85 -2.35 -28.25
C ASP A 73 -11.43 -1.01 -27.63
N GLY A 74 -12.02 -0.69 -26.47
CA GLY A 74 -11.75 0.56 -25.74
C GLY A 74 -12.63 1.77 -26.13
N TYR A 75 -13.73 1.56 -26.87
CA TYR A 75 -14.71 2.61 -27.20
C TYR A 75 -16.16 2.17 -27.02
N ILE A 76 -17.02 3.13 -26.67
CA ILE A 76 -18.47 2.94 -26.48
C ILE A 76 -19.19 3.17 -27.80
N LYS A 77 -19.91 2.17 -28.32
CA LYS A 77 -20.76 2.34 -29.51
C LYS A 77 -21.94 3.28 -29.21
N GLN A 78 -22.07 4.36 -29.98
CA GLN A 78 -23.18 5.33 -29.89
C GLN A 78 -23.52 5.86 -31.28
N PRO A 79 -24.77 6.30 -31.54
CA PRO A 79 -25.17 6.84 -32.84
C PRO A 79 -24.26 7.99 -33.32
N GLU A 80 -23.92 8.92 -32.41
CA GLU A 80 -23.11 10.11 -32.68
C GLU A 80 -21.69 10.00 -32.10
N GLY A 81 -21.05 8.84 -32.30
CA GLY A 81 -19.68 8.60 -31.85
C GLY A 81 -18.66 9.60 -32.42
N LYS A 82 -17.68 9.99 -31.62
CA LYS A 82 -16.57 10.88 -32.03
C LYS A 82 -15.54 10.17 -32.91
N LEU A 83 -15.32 8.86 -32.72
CA LEU A 83 -14.63 8.00 -33.67
C LEU A 83 -15.64 7.49 -34.71
N LYS A 84 -15.51 7.89 -35.97
CA LYS A 84 -16.43 7.49 -37.04
C LYS A 84 -15.72 6.57 -38.02
N ILE A 85 -16.22 5.35 -38.18
CA ILE A 85 -15.70 4.36 -39.12
C ILE A 85 -16.68 4.28 -40.30
N TYR A 86 -16.30 4.80 -41.44
CA TYR A 86 -17.05 4.72 -42.69
C TYR A 86 -16.58 3.50 -43.47
N VAL A 87 -17.52 2.66 -43.88
CA VAL A 87 -17.26 1.41 -44.59
C VAL A 87 -18.12 1.35 -45.82
N THR A 88 -17.49 1.28 -46.98
CA THR A 88 -18.19 1.13 -48.26
C THR A 88 -17.99 -0.28 -48.77
N ILE A 89 -19.10 -1.01 -49.00
CA ILE A 89 -19.11 -2.42 -49.40
C ILE A 89 -19.88 -2.54 -50.74
N PRO A 90 -19.17 -2.51 -51.88
CA PRO A 90 -19.71 -2.88 -53.19
C PRO A 90 -19.98 -4.38 -53.30
N LEU A 91 -20.78 -4.78 -54.29
CA LEU A 91 -21.01 -6.18 -54.62
C LEU A 91 -19.69 -6.90 -55.01
N PRO A 92 -19.34 -8.03 -54.37
CA PRO A 92 -18.19 -8.83 -54.79
C PRO A 92 -18.30 -9.32 -56.23
N GLN A 93 -17.20 -9.21 -56.98
CA GLN A 93 -17.18 -9.66 -58.37
C GLN A 93 -16.71 -11.10 -58.45
N TYR A 94 -17.60 -12.00 -58.85
CA TYR A 94 -17.24 -13.36 -59.15
C TYR A 94 -16.25 -13.44 -60.33
N SER A 95 -15.21 -14.26 -60.19
CA SER A 95 -14.20 -14.46 -61.22
C SER A 95 -14.33 -15.81 -61.92
N ARG A 96 -14.16 -16.91 -61.18
CA ARG A 96 -14.21 -18.29 -61.67
C ARG A 96 -14.26 -19.30 -60.52
N THR A 97 -14.72 -20.52 -60.79
CA THR A 97 -14.53 -21.66 -59.89
C THR A 97 -13.30 -22.46 -60.30
N GLN A 98 -12.50 -22.91 -59.34
CA GLN A 98 -11.32 -23.74 -59.57
C GLN A 98 -11.19 -24.81 -58.48
N ALA A 99 -10.24 -25.74 -58.63
CA ALA A 99 -10.00 -26.80 -57.67
C ALA A 99 -8.52 -26.90 -57.29
N ASP A 100 -8.26 -27.09 -56.01
CA ASP A 100 -6.94 -27.43 -55.47
C ASP A 100 -6.89 -28.92 -55.13
N SER A 101 -5.69 -29.49 -55.16
CA SER A 101 -5.43 -30.85 -54.72
C SER A 101 -4.54 -30.86 -53.48
N THR A 102 -4.84 -31.76 -52.54
CA THR A 102 -4.01 -32.03 -51.36
C THR A 102 -3.78 -33.53 -51.28
N TYR A 103 -2.53 -33.95 -51.12
CA TYR A 103 -2.20 -35.36 -50.97
C TYR A 103 -2.41 -35.80 -49.52
N ASP A 104 -3.37 -36.69 -49.29
CA ASP A 104 -3.59 -37.33 -48.01
C ASP A 104 -2.57 -38.46 -47.83
N LYS A 105 -1.58 -38.22 -46.96
CA LYS A 105 -0.50 -39.17 -46.68
C LYS A 105 -0.98 -40.43 -45.98
N GLU A 106 -2.03 -40.35 -45.16
CA GLU A 106 -2.56 -41.48 -44.39
C GLU A 106 -3.33 -42.43 -45.31
N ASN A 107 -4.18 -41.86 -46.17
CA ASN A 107 -5.02 -42.64 -47.08
C ASN A 107 -4.36 -42.88 -48.46
N LYS A 108 -3.15 -42.37 -48.69
CA LYS A 108 -2.39 -42.45 -49.96
C LYS A 108 -3.21 -42.04 -51.19
N GLN A 109 -4.03 -41.00 -51.05
CA GLN A 109 -4.94 -40.53 -52.09
C GLN A 109 -4.91 -39.01 -52.24
N TRP A 110 -5.15 -38.53 -53.45
CA TRP A 110 -5.36 -37.10 -53.71
C TRP A 110 -6.79 -36.71 -53.37
N LYS A 111 -6.94 -35.75 -52.46
CA LYS A 111 -8.20 -35.09 -52.15
C LYS A 111 -8.28 -33.78 -52.95
N TYR A 112 -9.44 -33.50 -53.53
CA TYR A 112 -9.65 -32.29 -54.31
C TYR A 112 -10.75 -31.44 -53.70
N SER A 113 -10.49 -30.14 -53.58
CA SER A 113 -11.42 -29.16 -53.02
C SER A 113 -11.74 -28.12 -54.08
N VAL A 114 -13.03 -27.95 -54.38
CA VAL A 114 -13.52 -26.99 -55.36
C VAL A 114 -13.95 -25.71 -54.64
N TYR A 115 -13.62 -24.56 -55.21
CA TYR A 115 -13.94 -23.26 -54.62
C TYR A 115 -14.14 -22.17 -55.67
N SER A 116 -15.02 -21.23 -55.35
CA SER A 116 -15.35 -20.07 -56.16
C SER A 116 -14.52 -18.88 -55.73
N LYS A 117 -13.91 -18.17 -56.69
CA LYS A 117 -13.05 -17.00 -56.43
C LYS A 117 -13.84 -15.71 -56.66
N TYR A 118 -13.75 -14.80 -55.69
CA TYR A 118 -14.39 -13.49 -55.72
C TYR A 118 -13.36 -12.38 -55.52
N GLN A 119 -13.53 -11.28 -56.24
CA GLN A 119 -12.83 -10.03 -56.00
C GLN A 119 -13.67 -9.15 -55.07
N VAL A 120 -13.11 -8.75 -53.94
CA VAL A 120 -13.77 -7.95 -52.91
C VAL A 120 -13.04 -6.62 -52.78
N LYS A 121 -13.78 -5.51 -52.90
CA LYS A 121 -13.26 -4.15 -52.82
C LYS A 121 -13.94 -3.35 -51.73
N ILE A 122 -13.42 -3.35 -50.51
CA ILE A 122 -14.02 -2.61 -49.39
C ILE A 122 -13.19 -1.34 -49.13
N ASN A 123 -13.82 -0.18 -49.12
CA ASN A 123 -13.17 1.06 -48.69
C ASN A 123 -13.48 1.33 -47.22
N VAL A 124 -12.45 1.66 -46.44
CA VAL A 124 -12.59 2.07 -45.04
C VAL A 124 -11.96 3.43 -44.84
N GLN A 125 -12.71 4.33 -44.21
CA GLN A 125 -12.23 5.63 -43.76
C GLN A 125 -12.59 5.84 -42.29
N VAL A 126 -11.61 6.23 -41.50
CA VAL A 126 -11.78 6.48 -40.06
C VAL A 126 -11.53 7.96 -39.81
N LYS A 127 -12.50 8.61 -39.16
CA LYS A 127 -12.41 9.99 -38.72
C LYS A 127 -12.41 10.08 -37.20
N CYS A 128 -11.55 10.93 -36.66
CA CYS A 128 -11.65 11.42 -35.30
C CYS A 128 -12.25 12.83 -35.35
N ILE A 129 -13.45 12.99 -34.80
CA ILE A 129 -14.25 14.22 -34.94
C ILE A 129 -14.49 14.48 -36.44
N ASP A 130 -13.75 15.41 -37.05
CA ASP A 130 -13.83 15.75 -38.47
C ASP A 130 -12.54 15.49 -39.26
N LYS A 131 -11.48 15.00 -38.59
CA LYS A 131 -10.19 14.73 -39.22
C LYS A 131 -10.09 13.26 -39.63
N ILE A 132 -9.72 12.99 -40.87
CA ILE A 132 -9.37 11.64 -41.33
C ILE A 132 -8.06 11.23 -40.66
N VAL A 133 -8.08 10.10 -39.96
CA VAL A 133 -6.91 9.54 -39.26
C VAL A 133 -6.40 8.26 -39.92
N PHE A 134 -7.28 7.52 -40.59
CA PHE A 134 -6.93 6.33 -41.36
C PHE A 134 -7.86 6.22 -42.58
N SER A 135 -7.31 5.80 -43.72
CA SER A 135 -8.09 5.50 -44.92
C SER A 135 -7.37 4.41 -45.71
N GLN A 136 -8.07 3.36 -46.10
CA GLN A 136 -7.50 2.27 -46.87
C GLN A 136 -8.55 1.61 -47.77
N ASP A 137 -8.14 1.30 -48.99
CA ASP A 137 -8.86 0.42 -49.91
C ASP A 137 -8.36 -1.02 -49.73
N PHE A 138 -9.27 -1.93 -49.44
CA PHE A 138 -9.01 -3.37 -49.35
C PHE A 138 -9.46 -4.03 -50.64
N ASP A 139 -8.50 -4.33 -51.51
CA ASP A 139 -8.72 -5.04 -52.77
C ASP A 139 -8.19 -6.48 -52.63
N ASN A 140 -9.06 -7.37 -52.15
CA ASN A 140 -8.70 -8.74 -51.81
C ASN A 140 -9.33 -9.74 -52.78
N SER A 141 -8.62 -10.85 -53.01
CA SER A 141 -9.23 -12.04 -53.56
C SER A 141 -9.60 -12.99 -52.43
N GLU A 142 -10.88 -13.35 -52.38
CA GLU A 142 -11.43 -14.29 -51.41
C GLU A 142 -12.00 -15.52 -52.12
N ILE A 143 -12.16 -16.61 -51.36
CA ILE A 143 -12.67 -17.89 -51.88
C ILE A 143 -13.85 -18.38 -51.05
N ASP A 144 -14.86 -18.92 -51.71
CA ASP A 144 -15.90 -19.74 -51.06
C ASP A 144 -15.69 -21.22 -51.41
N ARG A 145 -15.56 -22.06 -50.39
CA ARG A 145 -15.33 -23.49 -50.57
C ARG A 145 -16.66 -24.22 -50.71
N ILE A 146 -16.78 -24.95 -51.81
CA ILE A 146 -17.94 -25.80 -52.06
C ILE A 146 -17.80 -27.06 -51.20
N SER A 147 -18.84 -27.40 -50.46
CA SER A 147 -18.84 -28.54 -49.55
C SER A 147 -18.68 -29.87 -50.30
N GLY A 148 -17.59 -30.60 -50.01
CA GLY A 148 -17.35 -31.94 -50.53
C GLY A 148 -15.88 -32.20 -50.85
N THR A 149 -15.45 -33.46 -50.75
CA THR A 149 -14.19 -33.93 -51.34
C THR A 149 -14.54 -34.65 -52.64
N TYR A 150 -14.00 -34.19 -53.77
CA TYR A 150 -14.36 -34.73 -55.08
C TYR A 150 -13.29 -35.67 -55.62
N GLN A 151 -13.71 -36.66 -56.40
CA GLN A 151 -12.79 -37.49 -57.17
C GLN A 151 -12.38 -36.77 -58.47
N LYS A 152 -11.19 -37.07 -58.99
CA LYS A 152 -10.62 -36.41 -60.19
C LYS A 152 -11.57 -36.36 -61.39
N GLY A 153 -12.34 -37.44 -61.62
CA GLY A 153 -13.29 -37.53 -62.74
C GLY A 153 -14.53 -36.64 -62.61
N GLN A 154 -14.82 -36.12 -61.41
CA GLN A 154 -16.00 -35.29 -61.14
C GLN A 154 -15.70 -33.78 -61.19
N LEU A 155 -14.41 -33.39 -61.17
CA LEU A 155 -14.01 -31.99 -61.00
C LEU A 155 -14.46 -31.07 -62.13
N ALA A 156 -14.25 -31.47 -63.38
CA ALA A 156 -14.58 -30.62 -64.53
C ALA A 156 -16.07 -30.28 -64.56
N LYS A 157 -16.93 -31.28 -64.37
CA LYS A 157 -18.38 -31.11 -64.32
C LYS A 157 -18.82 -30.29 -63.11
N THR A 158 -18.26 -30.54 -61.92
CA THR A 158 -18.59 -29.76 -60.72
C THR A 158 -18.20 -28.28 -60.86
N ILE A 159 -17.05 -27.99 -61.46
CA ILE A 159 -16.60 -26.61 -61.74
C ILE A 159 -17.58 -25.94 -62.72
N GLU A 160 -17.88 -26.58 -63.85
CA GLU A 160 -18.77 -26.04 -64.88
C GLU A 160 -20.19 -25.81 -64.36
N ASP A 161 -20.75 -26.78 -63.63
CA ASP A 161 -22.08 -26.66 -63.03
C ASP A 161 -22.14 -25.54 -61.99
N THR A 162 -21.06 -25.31 -61.24
CA THR A 162 -20.99 -24.22 -60.25
C THR A 162 -20.82 -22.86 -60.91
N ASP A 163 -19.91 -22.74 -61.89
CA ASP A 163 -19.73 -21.51 -62.68
C ASP A 163 -21.04 -21.05 -63.31
N ARG A 164 -21.77 -22.00 -63.91
CA ARG A 164 -23.07 -21.74 -64.53
C ARG A 164 -24.09 -21.23 -63.51
N ARG A 165 -24.24 -21.92 -62.38
CA ARG A 165 -25.19 -21.54 -61.32
C ARG A 165 -24.94 -20.13 -60.78
N ILE A 166 -23.67 -19.75 -60.60
CA ILE A 166 -23.34 -18.42 -60.06
C ILE A 166 -23.60 -17.32 -61.11
N ARG A 167 -23.40 -17.59 -62.40
CA ARG A 167 -23.60 -16.61 -63.48
C ARG A 167 -25.06 -16.43 -63.90
N GLU A 168 -25.86 -17.49 -63.81
CA GLU A 168 -27.24 -17.50 -64.31
C GLU A 168 -28.29 -17.13 -63.26
N ASN A 169 -27.96 -17.13 -61.97
CA ASN A 169 -28.89 -16.86 -60.88
C ASN A 169 -28.80 -15.42 -60.32
N ASP A 170 -29.94 -14.96 -59.80
CA ASP A 170 -30.11 -13.68 -59.10
C ASP A 170 -29.38 -13.72 -57.75
N VAL A 171 -28.77 -12.60 -57.33
CA VAL A 171 -27.89 -12.50 -56.13
C VAL A 171 -28.57 -12.90 -54.81
N ASN A 172 -29.90 -13.08 -54.83
CA ASN A 172 -30.73 -13.52 -53.70
C ASN A 172 -30.48 -14.97 -53.24
N GLU A 173 -29.95 -15.86 -54.09
CA GLU A 173 -29.43 -17.16 -53.63
C GLU A 173 -27.98 -16.96 -53.19
N ASN A 174 -27.75 -16.76 -51.90
CA ASN A 174 -26.47 -16.33 -51.35
C ASN A 174 -25.32 -17.35 -51.61
N PHE A 175 -24.67 -17.28 -52.78
CA PHE A 175 -23.61 -18.19 -53.28
C PHE A 175 -22.26 -18.01 -52.57
N GLY A 176 -22.29 -18.03 -51.24
CA GLY A 176 -21.09 -17.85 -50.42
C GLY A 176 -20.56 -16.42 -50.35
N ILE A 177 -21.27 -15.45 -50.93
CA ILE A 177 -20.96 -14.02 -50.87
C ILE A 177 -20.89 -13.56 -49.41
N GLU A 178 -21.83 -13.98 -48.56
CA GLU A 178 -21.79 -13.74 -47.12
C GLU A 178 -20.45 -14.16 -46.48
N LYS A 179 -19.99 -15.40 -46.73
CA LYS A 179 -18.75 -15.93 -46.14
C LYS A 179 -17.51 -15.19 -46.64
N VAL A 180 -17.51 -14.84 -47.93
CA VAL A 180 -16.45 -14.08 -48.58
C VAL A 180 -16.32 -12.68 -47.99
N LEU A 181 -17.45 -11.98 -47.82
CA LEU A 181 -17.48 -10.67 -47.18
C LEU A 181 -17.11 -10.78 -45.71
N GLU A 182 -17.65 -11.77 -44.99
CA GLU A 182 -17.34 -11.99 -43.56
C GLU A 182 -15.84 -12.20 -43.33
N ALA A 183 -15.17 -12.98 -44.19
CA ALA A 183 -13.72 -13.17 -44.15
C ALA A 183 -12.95 -11.85 -44.33
N SER A 184 -13.34 -11.03 -45.30
CA SER A 184 -12.74 -9.69 -45.51
C SER A 184 -12.97 -8.78 -44.30
N MET A 185 -14.19 -8.78 -43.75
CA MET A 185 -14.60 -7.95 -42.62
C MET A 185 -13.82 -8.30 -41.34
N TYR A 186 -13.55 -9.58 -41.06
CA TYR A 186 -12.67 -9.98 -39.95
C TYR A 186 -11.24 -9.46 -40.13
N ARG A 187 -10.68 -9.53 -41.35
CA ARG A 187 -9.33 -9.00 -41.61
C ARG A 187 -9.26 -7.50 -41.37
N ILE A 188 -10.26 -6.76 -41.84
CA ILE A 188 -10.36 -5.31 -41.64
C ILE A 188 -10.54 -5.00 -40.15
N GLN A 189 -11.46 -5.68 -39.45
CA GLN A 189 -11.65 -5.54 -38.01
C GLN A 189 -10.34 -5.73 -37.24
N ASN A 190 -9.58 -6.78 -37.55
CA ASN A 190 -8.31 -7.05 -36.89
C ASN A 190 -7.28 -5.94 -37.14
N LEU A 191 -7.21 -5.41 -38.36
CA LEU A 191 -6.33 -4.28 -38.67
C LEU A 191 -6.76 -3.01 -37.92
N LEU A 192 -8.07 -2.71 -37.91
CA LEU A 192 -8.59 -1.55 -37.20
C LEU A 192 -8.39 -1.69 -35.68
N ASN A 193 -8.57 -2.88 -35.11
CA ASN A 193 -8.24 -3.13 -33.71
C ASN A 193 -6.75 -2.90 -33.46
N TYR A 194 -5.87 -3.43 -34.31
CA TYR A 194 -4.43 -3.21 -34.19
C TYR A 194 -4.05 -1.71 -34.22
N LYS A 195 -4.70 -0.91 -35.06
CA LYS A 195 -4.38 0.51 -35.24
C LYS A 195 -5.09 1.46 -34.27
N LEU A 196 -6.33 1.14 -33.89
CA LEU A 196 -7.24 2.08 -33.24
C LEU A 196 -7.56 1.71 -31.79
N SER A 197 -7.36 0.46 -31.37
CA SER A 197 -7.87 0.00 -30.07
C SER A 197 -7.10 0.58 -28.89
N TYR A 198 -7.80 0.59 -27.75
CA TYR A 198 -7.17 0.67 -26.44
C TYR A 198 -7.40 -0.64 -25.71
N GLY A 199 -6.35 -1.18 -25.10
CA GLY A 199 -6.44 -2.44 -24.38
C GLY A 199 -5.43 -2.54 -23.26
N THR A 200 -5.52 -3.63 -22.51
CA THR A 200 -4.53 -3.99 -21.51
C THR A 200 -3.58 -5.03 -22.09
N THR A 201 -2.34 -5.00 -21.63
CA THR A 201 -1.32 -6.00 -21.94
C THR A 201 -0.45 -6.21 -20.72
N GLU A 202 0.47 -7.17 -20.80
CA GLU A 202 1.42 -7.47 -19.74
C GLU A 202 2.83 -7.33 -20.30
N THR A 203 3.62 -6.47 -19.66
CA THR A 203 5.03 -6.26 -19.99
C THR A 203 5.91 -6.99 -19.02
N LYS A 204 7.04 -7.51 -19.51
CA LYS A 204 7.94 -8.35 -18.72
C LYS A 204 9.22 -7.62 -18.40
N GLU A 205 9.30 -7.14 -17.16
CA GLU A 205 10.43 -6.35 -16.67
C GLU A 205 11.43 -7.21 -15.91
N LYS A 206 12.73 -6.89 -16.05
CA LYS A 206 13.83 -7.72 -15.54
C LYS A 206 14.78 -6.87 -14.71
N PHE A 207 14.72 -7.03 -13.40
CA PHE A 207 15.64 -6.40 -12.46
C PHE A 207 16.73 -7.40 -12.04
N GLU A 208 17.90 -6.87 -11.72
CA GLU A 208 19.06 -7.63 -11.27
C GLU A 208 19.37 -7.23 -9.84
N PHE A 209 19.65 -8.18 -8.95
CA PHE A 209 19.83 -7.91 -7.52
C PHE A 209 21.09 -8.57 -6.99
N LEU A 210 21.88 -7.79 -6.26
CA LEU A 210 23.10 -8.24 -5.60
C LEU A 210 22.79 -9.31 -4.55
N THR A 211 23.50 -10.44 -4.58
CA THR A 211 23.33 -11.56 -3.63
C THR A 211 24.54 -11.77 -2.72
N SER A 212 25.66 -11.12 -3.02
CA SER A 212 26.87 -11.16 -2.20
C SER A 212 26.67 -10.37 -0.90
N LYS A 213 26.32 -11.06 0.19
CA LYS A 213 26.09 -10.46 1.52
C LYS A 213 27.30 -9.72 2.09
N GLU A 214 28.50 -10.11 1.68
CA GLU A 214 29.77 -9.54 2.11
C GLU A 214 30.13 -8.24 1.36
N HIS A 215 29.43 -7.92 0.27
CA HIS A 215 29.66 -6.71 -0.48
C HIS A 215 29.09 -5.50 0.28
N SER A 216 29.87 -4.43 0.39
CA SER A 216 29.58 -3.19 1.12
C SER A 216 28.22 -2.57 0.78
N GLU A 217 27.80 -2.66 -0.48
CA GLU A 217 26.50 -2.15 -0.95
C GLU A 217 25.29 -3.09 -0.76
N TYR A 218 25.50 -4.32 -0.26
CA TYR A 218 24.44 -5.33 -0.16
C TYR A 218 23.22 -4.84 0.61
N GLY A 219 23.41 -4.21 1.78
CA GLY A 219 22.30 -3.75 2.62
C GLY A 219 21.40 -2.73 1.92
N LYS A 220 22.01 -1.75 1.24
CA LYS A 220 21.27 -0.68 0.54
C LYS A 220 20.65 -1.15 -0.77
N MET A 221 21.33 -2.02 -1.53
CA MET A 221 20.76 -2.65 -2.72
C MET A 221 19.61 -3.59 -2.38
N LEU A 222 19.67 -4.29 -1.24
CA LEU A 222 18.56 -5.10 -0.74
C LEU A 222 17.35 -4.24 -0.37
N SER A 223 17.55 -3.05 0.22
CA SER A 223 16.46 -2.10 0.46
C SER A 223 15.78 -1.66 -0.83
N PHE A 224 16.54 -1.42 -1.90
CA PHE A 224 15.97 -1.15 -3.22
C PHE A 224 15.22 -2.38 -3.77
N GLU A 225 15.76 -3.60 -3.65
CA GLU A 225 15.07 -4.83 -4.07
C GLU A 225 13.71 -4.99 -3.40
N ASN A 226 13.64 -4.73 -2.09
CA ASN A 226 12.40 -4.84 -1.32
C ASN A 226 11.38 -3.77 -1.76
N GLU A 227 11.82 -2.51 -1.91
CA GLU A 227 10.93 -1.42 -2.31
C GLU A 227 10.41 -1.62 -3.73
N ILE A 228 11.30 -1.88 -4.71
CA ILE A 228 10.89 -2.08 -6.10
C ILE A 228 10.00 -3.31 -6.25
N THR A 229 10.27 -4.39 -5.51
CA THR A 229 9.40 -5.57 -5.48
C THR A 229 8.01 -5.20 -4.95
N SER A 230 7.94 -4.53 -3.79
CA SER A 230 6.67 -4.16 -3.17
C SER A 230 5.85 -3.24 -4.06
N GLN A 231 6.49 -2.27 -4.73
CA GLN A 231 5.77 -1.41 -5.64
C GLN A 231 5.36 -2.13 -6.92
N LEU A 232 6.20 -2.99 -7.51
CA LEU A 232 5.87 -3.76 -8.72
C LEU A 232 4.67 -4.69 -8.49
N GLU A 233 4.53 -5.26 -7.29
CA GLU A 233 3.36 -6.07 -6.89
C GLU A 233 2.07 -5.24 -6.74
N LYS A 234 2.19 -3.91 -6.62
CA LYS A 234 1.07 -2.97 -6.47
C LYS A 234 0.74 -2.21 -7.76
N ILE A 235 1.55 -2.34 -8.83
CA ILE A 235 1.29 -1.67 -10.09
C ILE A 235 0.01 -2.23 -10.72
N THR A 236 -0.84 -1.32 -11.17
CA THR A 236 -2.02 -1.63 -11.98
C THR A 236 -2.00 -0.78 -13.24
N VAL A 237 -2.92 -1.04 -14.17
CA VAL A 237 -3.14 -0.16 -15.34
C VAL A 237 -3.50 1.28 -14.96
N GLU A 238 -4.00 1.51 -13.74
CA GLU A 238 -4.40 2.83 -13.23
C GLU A 238 -3.32 3.50 -12.37
N LYS A 239 -2.38 2.72 -11.82
CA LYS A 239 -1.42 3.21 -10.81
C LYS A 239 -0.03 2.65 -11.06
N GLY A 240 0.91 3.55 -11.33
CA GLY A 240 2.33 3.24 -11.48
C GLY A 240 3.10 3.29 -10.17
N PHE A 241 4.42 3.45 -10.28
CA PHE A 241 5.30 3.61 -9.14
C PHE A 241 4.98 4.86 -8.31
N ASP A 242 5.15 4.75 -7.00
CA ASP A 242 5.24 5.91 -6.12
C ASP A 242 6.65 6.50 -6.23
N SER A 243 6.77 7.54 -7.06
CA SER A 243 8.04 8.23 -7.28
C SER A 243 8.67 8.76 -5.98
N LYS A 244 7.88 9.18 -4.98
CA LYS A 244 8.41 9.72 -3.72
C LYS A 244 9.09 8.64 -2.89
N LEU A 245 8.48 7.45 -2.82
CA LEU A 245 9.05 6.31 -2.11
C LEU A 245 10.27 5.72 -2.84
N LEU A 246 10.26 5.72 -4.17
CA LEU A 246 11.36 5.17 -4.96
C LEU A 246 12.58 6.11 -5.06
N THR A 247 12.35 7.43 -5.03
CA THR A 247 13.40 8.46 -5.23
C THR A 247 14.65 8.29 -4.35
N PRO A 248 14.55 8.06 -3.02
CA PRO A 248 15.73 7.89 -2.18
C PRO A 248 16.62 6.71 -2.62
N HIS A 249 16.01 5.62 -3.09
CA HIS A 249 16.73 4.45 -3.57
C HIS A 249 17.37 4.71 -4.94
N LEU A 250 16.66 5.41 -5.83
CA LEU A 250 17.20 5.78 -7.13
C LEU A 250 18.39 6.72 -6.97
N VAL A 251 18.27 7.80 -6.19
CA VAL A 251 19.39 8.74 -5.93
C VAL A 251 20.62 8.01 -5.39
N TYR A 252 20.43 7.03 -4.51
CA TYR A 252 21.53 6.20 -4.03
C TYR A 252 22.14 5.36 -5.15
N LEU A 253 21.35 4.65 -5.96
CA LEU A 253 21.87 3.92 -7.12
C LEU A 253 22.58 4.83 -8.12
N GLU A 254 22.07 6.04 -8.36
CA GLU A 254 22.72 7.05 -9.21
C GLU A 254 24.11 7.44 -8.66
N SER A 255 24.24 7.58 -7.34
CA SER A 255 25.54 7.86 -6.70
C SER A 255 26.55 6.73 -6.88
N LEU A 256 26.07 5.48 -6.97
CA LEU A 256 26.94 4.32 -7.20
C LEU A 256 27.52 4.30 -8.61
N VAL A 257 26.88 4.94 -9.60
CA VAL A 257 27.46 5.10 -10.95
C VAL A 257 28.77 5.89 -10.91
N GLN A 258 28.88 6.86 -9.99
CA GLN A 258 30.12 7.62 -9.79
C GLN A 258 31.12 6.86 -8.92
N LYS A 259 30.65 6.15 -7.88
CA LYS A 259 31.50 5.35 -6.98
C LYS A 259 32.19 4.19 -7.71
N TYR A 260 31.50 3.58 -8.68
CA TYR A 260 32.00 2.46 -9.48
C TYR A 260 32.20 2.91 -10.94
N PRO A 261 33.34 3.54 -11.26
CA PRO A 261 33.64 3.99 -12.62
C PRO A 261 33.88 2.82 -13.58
N GLU A 262 33.92 3.12 -14.87
CA GLU A 262 34.10 2.14 -15.95
C GLU A 262 35.43 1.41 -15.84
N SER A 263 35.35 0.13 -15.49
CA SER A 263 36.47 -0.81 -15.48
C SER A 263 35.93 -2.24 -15.53
N GLU A 264 36.77 -3.17 -15.99
CA GLU A 264 36.43 -4.60 -16.03
C GLU A 264 36.06 -5.14 -14.63
N GLN A 265 36.75 -4.64 -13.59
CA GLN A 265 36.56 -5.00 -12.19
C GLN A 265 35.18 -4.58 -11.63
N ASN A 266 34.61 -3.50 -12.17
CA ASN A 266 33.32 -2.96 -11.72
C ASN A 266 32.15 -3.39 -12.61
N SER A 267 32.40 -4.19 -13.65
CA SER A 267 31.43 -4.51 -14.70
C SER A 267 30.13 -5.08 -14.13
N ASP A 268 30.19 -6.03 -13.20
CA ASP A 268 29.00 -6.70 -12.64
C ASP A 268 28.15 -5.76 -11.78
N ILE A 269 28.78 -4.95 -10.92
CA ILE A 269 28.04 -4.01 -10.08
C ILE A 269 27.44 -2.87 -10.92
N ARG A 270 28.18 -2.37 -11.91
CA ARG A 270 27.67 -1.36 -12.86
C ARG A 270 26.52 -1.92 -13.69
N PHE A 271 26.56 -3.19 -14.08
CA PHE A 271 25.45 -3.85 -14.79
C PHE A 271 24.17 -3.84 -13.94
N ILE A 272 24.24 -4.24 -12.66
CA ILE A 272 23.12 -4.22 -11.73
C ILE A 272 22.53 -2.80 -11.62
N ILE A 273 23.40 -1.81 -11.36
CA ILE A 273 22.99 -0.42 -11.15
C ILE A 273 22.34 0.15 -12.41
N THR A 274 23.00 0.07 -13.55
CA THR A 274 22.52 0.65 -14.81
C THR A 274 21.27 -0.04 -15.34
N ASN A 275 21.17 -1.38 -15.24
CA ASN A 275 19.95 -2.13 -15.58
C ASN A 275 18.76 -1.67 -14.73
N ASN A 276 18.94 -1.61 -13.41
CA ASN A 276 17.85 -1.27 -12.50
C ASN A 276 17.42 0.19 -12.63
N LEU A 277 18.37 1.12 -12.80
CA LEU A 277 18.06 2.53 -13.05
C LEU A 277 17.31 2.69 -14.39
N ALA A 278 17.76 2.02 -15.45
CA ALA A 278 17.12 2.11 -16.76
C ALA A 278 15.66 1.60 -16.73
N TYR A 279 15.41 0.42 -16.14
CA TYR A 279 14.04 -0.11 -16.01
C TYR A 279 13.18 0.69 -15.03
N ALA A 280 13.73 1.13 -13.89
CA ALA A 280 12.98 1.95 -12.94
C ALA A 280 12.56 3.29 -13.57
N TYR A 281 13.46 3.95 -14.31
CA TYR A 281 13.12 5.21 -14.99
C TYR A 281 12.22 5.02 -16.22
N LEU A 282 12.30 3.88 -16.90
CA LEU A 282 11.33 3.51 -17.94
C LEU A 282 9.91 3.46 -17.37
N LEU A 283 9.73 2.79 -16.23
CA LEU A 283 8.45 2.59 -15.55
C LEU A 283 7.98 3.83 -14.76
N LEU A 284 8.92 4.66 -14.27
CA LEU A 284 8.63 6.00 -13.73
C LEU A 284 8.39 7.04 -14.82
N GLU A 285 8.39 6.62 -16.07
CA GLU A 285 8.02 7.48 -17.17
C GLU A 285 9.02 8.65 -17.42
N ASN A 286 10.28 8.48 -17.01
CA ASN A 286 11.34 9.46 -17.22
C ASN A 286 12.21 9.08 -18.42
N LYS A 287 11.81 9.56 -19.61
CA LYS A 287 12.47 9.28 -20.89
C LYS A 287 13.97 9.59 -20.86
N GLU A 288 14.35 10.77 -20.40
CA GLU A 288 15.74 11.25 -20.43
C GLU A 288 16.64 10.34 -19.60
N LYS A 289 16.25 10.06 -18.35
CA LYS A 289 17.03 9.18 -17.47
C LYS A 289 16.99 7.73 -17.92
N ALA A 290 15.86 7.23 -18.41
CA ALA A 290 15.76 5.86 -18.93
C ALA A 290 16.74 5.63 -20.09
N ILE A 291 16.78 6.54 -21.06
CA ILE A 291 17.75 6.48 -22.18
C ILE A 291 19.17 6.62 -21.66
N TYR A 292 19.45 7.61 -20.80
CA TYR A 292 20.79 7.84 -20.26
C TYR A 292 21.38 6.59 -19.58
N TYR A 293 20.62 5.94 -18.69
CA TYR A 293 21.09 4.74 -18.01
C TYR A 293 21.08 3.50 -18.92
N ALA A 294 20.20 3.42 -19.92
CA ALA A 294 20.25 2.38 -20.94
C ALA A 294 21.51 2.49 -21.82
N ASP A 295 21.94 3.70 -22.17
CA ASP A 295 23.20 3.92 -22.88
C ASP A 295 24.42 3.53 -22.02
N LEU A 296 24.40 3.86 -20.73
CA LEU A 296 25.44 3.42 -19.79
C LEU A 296 25.46 1.89 -19.64
N LEU A 297 24.30 1.24 -19.64
CA LEU A 297 24.19 -0.22 -19.64
C LEU A 297 24.80 -0.84 -20.90
N ILE A 298 24.55 -0.24 -22.08
CA ILE A 298 25.16 -0.68 -23.35
C ILE A 298 26.68 -0.51 -23.29
N LYS A 299 27.17 0.64 -22.80
CA LYS A 299 28.61 0.92 -22.66
C LYS A 299 29.31 -0.03 -21.70
N ASN A 300 28.62 -0.49 -20.65
CA ASN A 300 29.13 -1.51 -19.74
C ASN A 300 29.36 -2.88 -20.42
N GLY A 301 28.85 -3.09 -21.63
CA GLY A 301 29.14 -4.26 -22.48
C GLY A 301 28.40 -5.54 -22.08
N GLN A 302 27.87 -5.63 -20.86
CA GLN A 302 27.08 -6.77 -20.40
C GLN A 302 25.61 -6.66 -20.84
N GLN A 303 25.16 -7.62 -21.64
CA GLN A 303 23.77 -7.73 -22.14
C GLN A 303 23.23 -6.45 -22.80
N THR A 304 24.00 -5.90 -23.75
CA THR A 304 23.67 -4.68 -24.52
C THR A 304 22.25 -4.67 -25.11
N SER A 305 21.72 -5.84 -25.49
CA SER A 305 20.37 -5.98 -26.01
C SER A 305 19.27 -5.49 -25.07
N ARG A 306 19.49 -5.48 -23.75
CA ARG A 306 18.53 -4.90 -22.78
C ARG A 306 18.46 -3.39 -22.87
N GLY A 307 19.62 -2.72 -22.96
CA GLY A 307 19.65 -1.27 -23.14
C GLY A 307 19.01 -0.88 -24.47
N THR A 308 19.29 -1.63 -25.55
CA THR A 308 18.66 -1.41 -26.86
C THR A 308 17.15 -1.61 -26.80
N ASP A 309 16.64 -2.65 -26.14
CA ASP A 309 15.20 -2.89 -25.95
C ASP A 309 14.53 -1.73 -25.21
N ILE A 310 15.15 -1.21 -24.14
CA ILE A 310 14.62 -0.06 -23.39
C ILE A 310 14.56 1.18 -24.29
N ILE A 311 15.65 1.48 -25.02
CA ILE A 311 15.69 2.63 -25.95
C ILE A 311 14.64 2.47 -27.05
N ASP A 312 14.50 1.28 -27.63
CA ASP A 312 13.49 0.97 -28.63
C ASP A 312 12.08 1.16 -28.07
N ARG A 313 11.79 0.69 -26.86
CA ARG A 313 10.49 0.88 -26.19
C ARG A 313 10.21 2.35 -25.93
N VAL A 314 11.21 3.13 -25.51
CA VAL A 314 11.09 4.58 -25.31
C VAL A 314 10.91 5.33 -26.64
N ASN A 315 11.49 4.84 -27.74
CA ASN A 315 11.38 5.50 -29.04
C ASN A 315 10.15 5.06 -29.85
N LYS A 316 9.69 3.81 -29.68
CA LYS A 316 8.52 3.22 -30.36
C LYS A 316 7.23 3.41 -29.59
N ALA A 317 7.29 3.69 -28.28
CA ALA A 317 6.15 4.30 -27.61
C ALA A 317 5.86 5.59 -28.37
N ASN A 318 4.74 5.64 -29.08
CA ASN A 318 4.29 6.79 -29.86
C ASN A 318 3.99 7.94 -28.88
N PHE A 319 5.06 8.56 -28.38
CA PHE A 319 5.07 9.73 -27.53
C PHE A 319 4.61 10.91 -28.36
N VAL A 320 3.33 11.26 -28.26
CA VAL A 320 3.04 12.68 -28.30
C VAL A 320 3.64 13.28 -27.04
N ALA A 321 4.31 14.40 -27.22
CA ALA A 321 4.94 15.21 -26.19
C ALA A 321 4.27 15.07 -24.81
N ASN A 322 5.04 14.48 -23.87
CA ASN A 322 4.93 14.64 -22.42
C ASN A 322 4.07 13.69 -21.58
N THR A 323 3.77 12.46 -22.00
CA THR A 323 3.38 11.41 -21.03
C THR A 323 3.81 10.05 -21.53
N VAL A 324 4.63 9.34 -20.74
CA VAL A 324 4.66 7.89 -20.89
C VAL A 324 3.32 7.40 -20.35
N ARG A 325 2.88 6.30 -20.91
CA ARG A 325 1.47 6.04 -21.14
C ARG A 325 1.04 4.83 -20.28
N THR A 326 1.84 4.39 -19.33
CA THR A 326 1.56 3.16 -18.60
C THR A 326 0.43 3.30 -17.58
N HIS A 327 0.08 4.53 -17.15
CA HIS A 327 -0.90 4.78 -16.07
C HIS A 327 -1.78 6.03 -16.28
N THR A 328 -2.49 6.14 -17.41
CA THR A 328 -3.29 7.34 -17.73
C THR A 328 -4.71 7.31 -17.14
N ASN A 329 -5.30 8.50 -16.93
CA ASN A 329 -6.68 8.68 -16.42
C ASN A 329 -7.79 8.10 -17.31
N ARG A 330 -7.48 7.74 -18.57
CA ARG A 330 -8.49 7.28 -19.55
C ARG A 330 -9.24 6.02 -19.08
N PHE A 331 -8.56 5.05 -18.47
CA PHE A 331 -9.21 3.84 -17.96
C PHE A 331 -10.07 4.10 -16.72
N VAL A 332 -9.68 5.06 -15.90
CA VAL A 332 -10.52 5.57 -14.79
C VAL A 332 -11.82 6.18 -15.33
N GLU A 333 -11.75 6.95 -16.42
CA GLU A 333 -12.92 7.52 -17.07
C GLU A 333 -13.82 6.46 -17.72
N LEU A 334 -13.24 5.45 -18.40
CA LEU A 334 -13.98 4.32 -18.96
C LEU A 334 -14.70 3.49 -17.88
N LYS A 335 -14.05 3.28 -16.72
CA LYS A 335 -14.66 2.60 -15.56
C LYS A 335 -15.81 3.39 -14.96
N LYS A 336 -15.69 4.72 -14.83
CA LYS A 336 -16.78 5.62 -14.38
C LYS A 336 -18.02 5.54 -15.27
N LEU A 337 -17.85 5.21 -16.55
CA LEU A 337 -18.92 5.06 -17.53
C LEU A 337 -19.50 3.63 -17.58
N GLY A 338 -19.17 2.77 -16.60
CA GLY A 338 -19.77 1.44 -16.46
C GLY A 338 -19.14 0.35 -17.33
N PHE A 339 -17.94 0.57 -17.87
CA PHE A 339 -17.23 -0.45 -18.64
C PHE A 339 -16.75 -1.58 -17.71
N LYS A 340 -17.25 -2.79 -17.94
CA LYS A 340 -16.74 -4.02 -17.30
C LYS A 340 -15.51 -4.47 -18.08
N ILE A 341 -14.34 -4.22 -17.52
CA ILE A 341 -13.12 -4.88 -17.96
C ILE A 341 -13.31 -6.37 -17.67
N GLN A 342 -13.13 -7.24 -18.67
CA GLN A 342 -13.03 -8.69 -18.42
C GLN A 342 -11.70 -8.94 -17.72
N GLU A 343 -11.68 -8.85 -16.39
CA GLU A 343 -10.59 -9.34 -15.56
C GLU A 343 -11.15 -10.22 -14.44
N ASP A 344 -10.72 -11.48 -14.46
CA ASP A 344 -10.91 -12.43 -13.37
C ASP A 344 -10.27 -11.85 -12.10
N LYS A 345 -11.07 -11.77 -11.02
CA LYS A 345 -10.76 -11.37 -9.63
C LYS A 345 -11.11 -9.93 -9.19
N GLU A 346 -12.11 -9.29 -9.80
CA GLU A 346 -12.67 -8.01 -9.33
C GLU A 346 -13.24 -8.08 -7.89
N ASP A 347 -13.80 -9.23 -7.48
CA ASP A 347 -14.46 -9.38 -6.16
C ASP A 347 -13.47 -9.30 -4.98
N ALA A 348 -12.24 -9.81 -5.14
CA ALA A 348 -11.20 -9.69 -4.13
C ALA A 348 -10.66 -8.26 -4.03
N ARG A 349 -10.71 -7.51 -5.13
CA ARG A 349 -10.27 -6.11 -5.21
C ARG A 349 -11.30 -5.16 -4.61
N ILE A 350 -12.59 -5.36 -4.90
CA ILE A 350 -13.69 -4.60 -4.28
C ILE A 350 -13.70 -4.83 -2.77
N ALA A 351 -13.61 -6.09 -2.31
CA ALA A 351 -13.53 -6.39 -0.88
C ALA A 351 -12.30 -5.76 -0.19
N PHE A 352 -11.18 -5.60 -0.91
CA PHE A 352 -9.99 -4.93 -0.39
C PHE A 352 -10.15 -3.40 -0.33
N PHE A 353 -10.75 -2.77 -1.36
CA PHE A 353 -10.98 -1.32 -1.36
C PHE A 353 -12.12 -0.90 -0.44
N GLU A 354 -13.19 -1.69 -0.34
CA GLU A 354 -14.22 -1.53 0.70
C GLU A 354 -13.59 -1.63 2.08
N LYS A 355 -12.65 -2.57 2.30
CA LYS A 355 -11.91 -2.67 3.56
C LYS A 355 -11.04 -1.44 3.83
N ILE A 356 -10.39 -0.86 2.83
CA ILE A 356 -9.57 0.36 3.02
C ILE A 356 -10.46 1.58 3.30
N GLU A 357 -11.53 1.77 2.52
CA GLU A 357 -12.46 2.89 2.71
C GLU A 357 -13.16 2.78 4.08
N GLN A 358 -13.55 1.57 4.48
CA GLN A 358 -14.07 1.31 5.81
C GLN A 358 -13.01 1.57 6.89
N GLN A 359 -11.75 1.19 6.70
CA GLN A 359 -10.65 1.50 7.64
C GLN A 359 -10.40 3.00 7.79
N GLU A 360 -10.50 3.80 6.72
CA GLU A 360 -10.37 5.26 6.79
C GLU A 360 -11.55 5.90 7.51
N VAL A 361 -12.77 5.48 7.18
CA VAL A 361 -14.00 5.96 7.85
C VAL A 361 -14.01 5.57 9.34
N ASP A 362 -13.66 4.33 9.65
CA ASP A 362 -13.54 3.83 11.03
C ASP A 362 -12.48 4.63 11.79
N TRP A 363 -11.36 4.95 11.15
CA TRP A 363 -10.30 5.76 11.76
C TRP A 363 -10.74 7.20 12.06
N GLU A 364 -11.42 7.88 11.14
CA GLU A 364 -11.92 9.23 11.39
C GLU A 364 -12.97 9.23 12.52
N GLN A 365 -13.84 8.23 12.55
CA GLN A 365 -14.80 8.07 13.65
C GLN A 365 -14.10 7.78 14.99
N GLU A 366 -13.08 6.94 14.98
CA GLU A 366 -12.23 6.66 16.14
C GLU A 366 -11.53 7.92 16.66
N LYS A 367 -10.97 8.73 15.76
CA LYS A 367 -10.33 10.00 16.09
C LYS A 367 -11.30 10.97 16.77
N ILE A 368 -12.55 11.04 16.29
CA ILE A 368 -13.62 11.82 16.92
C ILE A 368 -13.92 11.29 18.33
N ASN A 369 -14.04 9.97 18.49
CA ASN A 369 -14.34 9.34 19.78
C ASN A 369 -13.21 9.59 20.80
N ARG A 370 -11.95 9.40 20.41
CA ARG A 370 -10.76 9.68 21.23
C ARG A 370 -10.69 11.15 21.62
N THR A 371 -10.93 12.07 20.69
CA THR A 371 -10.94 13.51 20.97
C THR A 371 -12.03 13.89 21.98
N LYS A 372 -13.25 13.35 21.82
CA LYS A 372 -14.36 13.55 22.77
C LYS A 372 -14.00 13.02 24.16
N TYR A 373 -13.37 11.85 24.24
CA TYR A 373 -12.95 11.24 25.49
C TYR A 373 -11.87 12.07 26.21
N LEU A 374 -10.86 12.57 25.49
CA LEU A 374 -9.84 13.46 26.06
C LEU A 374 -10.43 14.71 26.71
N ARG A 375 -11.42 15.31 26.02
CA ARG A 375 -12.17 16.44 26.57
C ARG A 375 -12.96 16.05 27.81
N LEU A 376 -13.65 14.90 27.77
CA LEU A 376 -14.42 14.37 28.88
C LEU A 376 -13.57 14.15 30.14
N ILE A 377 -12.35 13.60 30.01
CA ILE A 377 -11.44 13.42 31.16
C ILE A 377 -11.13 14.78 31.79
N THR A 378 -10.73 15.75 30.97
CA THR A 378 -10.37 17.10 31.43
C THR A 378 -11.55 17.78 32.12
N ASP A 379 -12.74 17.71 31.51
CA ASP A 379 -13.96 18.32 32.05
C ASP A 379 -14.38 17.63 33.36
N ARG A 380 -14.33 16.29 33.44
CA ARG A 380 -14.64 15.56 34.68
C ARG A 380 -13.73 15.94 35.82
N ARG A 381 -12.42 15.99 35.58
CA ARG A 381 -11.44 16.40 36.59
C ARG A 381 -11.72 17.82 37.08
N ASN A 382 -11.89 18.77 36.15
CA ASN A 382 -12.16 20.16 36.52
C ASN A 382 -13.46 20.26 37.32
N ASN A 383 -14.53 19.58 36.90
CA ASN A 383 -15.81 19.55 37.63
C ASN A 383 -15.66 19.02 39.07
N ILE A 384 -14.91 17.94 39.29
CA ILE A 384 -14.63 17.42 40.64
C ILE A 384 -13.93 18.49 41.48
N LEU A 385 -12.91 19.15 40.91
CA LEU A 385 -12.10 20.15 41.60
C LEU A 385 -12.83 21.51 41.79
N ASP A 386 -13.80 21.85 40.94
CA ASP A 386 -14.64 23.06 41.03
C ASP A 386 -15.79 22.87 42.03
N SER A 387 -16.26 21.64 42.21
CA SER A 387 -17.51 21.34 42.91
C SER A 387 -17.33 20.30 44.02
N ILE A 388 -16.24 20.39 44.79
CA ILE A 388 -15.87 19.42 45.85
C ILE A 388 -17.05 19.13 46.79
N ALA A 389 -17.78 20.17 47.23
CA ALA A 389 -18.91 20.05 48.15
C ALA A 389 -20.06 19.16 47.64
N PHE A 390 -20.13 18.91 46.33
CA PHE A 390 -21.16 18.09 45.68
C PHE A 390 -20.66 16.69 45.28
N GLN A 391 -19.43 16.32 45.65
CA GLN A 391 -18.87 15.00 45.37
C GLN A 391 -19.15 14.03 46.53
N ASN A 392 -18.96 12.73 46.29
CA ASN A 392 -19.02 11.74 47.37
C ASN A 392 -17.90 11.99 48.39
N ASN A 393 -18.15 11.75 49.68
CA ASN A 393 -17.15 11.94 50.75
C ASN A 393 -16.39 13.30 50.66
N PRO A 394 -17.11 14.44 50.59
CA PRO A 394 -16.54 15.72 50.20
C PRO A 394 -15.45 16.22 51.16
N GLU A 395 -15.58 15.96 52.46
CA GLU A 395 -14.56 16.34 53.45
C GLU A 395 -13.25 15.58 53.27
N LEU A 396 -13.31 14.30 52.91
CA LEU A 396 -12.12 13.50 52.63
C LEU A 396 -11.47 13.97 51.34
N LEU A 397 -12.28 14.21 50.29
CA LEU A 397 -11.80 14.74 49.02
C LEU A 397 -11.06 16.07 49.21
N ASP A 398 -11.65 17.00 49.96
CA ASP A 398 -11.09 18.32 50.24
C ASP A 398 -9.71 18.24 50.92
N LYS A 399 -9.56 17.33 51.89
CA LYS A 399 -8.28 17.11 52.57
C LYS A 399 -7.23 16.51 51.65
N ILE A 400 -7.59 15.53 50.82
CA ILE A 400 -6.70 14.94 49.82
C ILE A 400 -6.25 16.02 48.83
N ILE A 401 -7.18 16.81 48.28
CA ILE A 401 -6.90 17.88 47.32
C ILE A 401 -6.01 18.96 47.97
N SER A 402 -6.29 19.34 49.21
CA SER A 402 -5.48 20.30 49.96
C SER A 402 -4.06 19.79 50.17
N GLY A 403 -3.89 18.51 50.51
CA GLY A 403 -2.57 17.86 50.64
C GLY A 403 -1.78 17.83 49.33
N LEU A 404 -2.46 17.83 48.18
CA LEU A 404 -1.87 17.90 46.85
C LEU A 404 -1.60 19.34 46.36
N GLY A 405 -1.88 20.36 47.18
CA GLY A 405 -1.62 21.78 46.86
C GLY A 405 -2.87 22.64 46.63
N GLY A 406 -4.06 22.03 46.63
CA GLY A 406 -5.34 22.70 46.41
C GLY A 406 -5.82 22.70 44.96
N SER A 407 -7.14 22.87 44.76
CA SER A 407 -7.79 22.77 43.43
C SER A 407 -7.18 23.69 42.38
N GLU A 408 -6.83 24.93 42.75
CA GLU A 408 -6.33 25.91 41.79
C GLU A 408 -4.92 25.59 41.30
N ALA A 409 -4.02 25.15 42.19
CA ALA A 409 -2.69 24.70 41.81
C ALA A 409 -2.76 23.49 40.87
N ILE A 410 -3.64 22.54 41.16
CA ILE A 410 -3.83 21.33 40.37
C ILE A 410 -4.40 21.63 38.97
N LYS A 411 -5.40 22.51 38.85
CA LYS A 411 -5.97 22.89 37.54
C LYS A 411 -4.95 23.58 36.63
N ASN A 412 -3.99 24.29 37.22
CA ASN A 412 -2.95 25.02 36.51
C ASN A 412 -1.78 24.15 36.04
N ILE A 413 -1.84 22.82 36.23
CA ILE A 413 -0.84 21.90 35.68
C ILE A 413 -1.10 21.71 34.18
N GLN A 414 -0.17 22.22 33.36
CA GLN A 414 -0.19 22.09 31.91
C GLN A 414 0.84 21.09 31.40
N LYS A 415 1.96 20.95 32.11
CA LYS A 415 3.08 20.09 31.71
C LYS A 415 3.63 19.35 32.92
N ILE A 416 3.97 18.08 32.73
CA ILE A 416 4.72 17.28 33.70
C ILE A 416 5.93 16.67 33.01
N HIS A 417 7.03 16.60 33.74
CA HIS A 417 8.18 15.78 33.39
C HIS A 417 8.65 15.02 34.63
N LEU A 418 8.78 13.70 34.50
CA LEU A 418 9.14 12.80 35.59
C LEU A 418 10.24 11.84 35.11
N LEU A 419 11.34 11.75 35.86
CA LEU A 419 12.42 10.80 35.61
C LEU A 419 12.57 9.86 36.80
N SER A 420 12.38 8.58 36.54
CA SER A 420 12.44 7.51 37.52
C SER A 420 13.58 6.55 37.24
N LYS A 421 14.19 6.05 38.32
CA LYS A 421 15.10 4.90 38.31
C LYS A 421 14.36 3.72 38.88
N LEU A 422 14.42 2.58 38.20
CA LEU A 422 13.79 1.35 38.63
C LEU A 422 14.85 0.38 39.14
N ASN A 423 14.67 -0.09 40.36
CA ASN A 423 15.54 -1.07 41.01
C ASN A 423 14.76 -2.36 41.18
N PHE A 424 15.21 -3.42 40.52
CA PHE A 424 14.60 -4.76 40.60
C PHE A 424 15.39 -5.60 41.58
N GLU A 425 14.70 -6.38 42.42
CA GLU A 425 15.38 -7.21 43.42
C GLU A 425 16.33 -8.24 42.77
N GLU A 426 15.98 -8.75 41.59
CA GLU A 426 16.71 -9.82 40.90
C GLU A 426 17.75 -9.32 39.86
N SER A 427 17.84 -8.01 39.61
CA SER A 427 18.65 -7.47 38.50
C SER A 427 19.41 -6.20 38.86
N ASN A 428 20.72 -6.22 38.60
CA ASN A 428 21.60 -5.06 38.71
C ASN A 428 21.64 -4.20 37.42
N VAL A 429 20.80 -4.48 36.42
CA VAL A 429 20.77 -3.70 35.19
C VAL A 429 20.10 -2.36 35.47
N PRO A 430 20.75 -1.21 35.19
CA PRO A 430 20.14 0.09 35.43
C PRO A 430 18.98 0.30 34.46
N GLN A 431 17.79 0.47 35.03
CA GLN A 431 16.57 0.74 34.27
C GLN A 431 16.02 2.11 34.64
N SER A 432 15.62 2.88 33.64
CA SER A 432 15.06 4.22 33.85
C SER A 432 13.82 4.44 33.01
N GLU A 433 12.84 5.10 33.59
CA GLU A 433 11.65 5.58 32.90
C GLU A 433 11.64 7.10 32.91
N GLU A 434 11.39 7.71 31.76
CA GLU A 434 11.23 9.15 31.61
C GLU A 434 9.85 9.41 31.01
N LYS A 435 9.04 10.21 31.70
CA LYS A 435 7.63 10.48 31.40
C LYS A 435 7.44 11.96 31.17
N TRP A 436 6.82 12.34 30.06
CA TRP A 436 6.35 13.70 29.79
C TRP A 436 4.87 13.67 29.53
N ALA A 437 4.15 14.66 30.04
CA ALA A 437 2.72 14.74 29.81
C ALA A 437 2.23 16.17 29.70
N THR A 438 1.14 16.31 28.96
CA THR A 438 0.22 17.44 28.92
C THR A 438 -1.19 16.87 28.99
N PRO A 439 -2.24 17.70 29.20
CA PRO A 439 -3.62 17.21 29.20
C PRO A 439 -4.05 16.46 27.92
N THR A 440 -3.31 16.58 26.81
CA THR A 440 -3.63 15.94 25.53
C THR A 440 -2.52 15.08 24.94
N ASN A 441 -1.33 15.05 25.55
CA ASN A 441 -0.18 14.32 25.02
C ASN A 441 0.61 13.64 26.12
N TYR A 442 1.15 12.47 25.83
CA TYR A 442 1.96 11.67 26.76
C TYR A 442 3.15 11.07 26.01
N LEU A 443 4.30 11.00 26.67
CA LEU A 443 5.47 10.30 26.19
C LEU A 443 6.04 9.51 27.36
N LEU A 444 6.17 8.21 27.18
CA LEU A 444 6.97 7.33 28.02
C LEU A 444 8.21 6.93 27.24
N ARG A 445 9.36 6.99 27.90
CA ARG A 445 10.61 6.43 27.42
C ARG A 445 11.16 5.49 28.48
N LYS A 446 11.26 4.20 28.18
CA LYS A 446 11.96 3.23 29.03
C LYS A 446 13.30 2.87 28.39
N LYS A 447 14.33 2.78 29.23
CA LYS A 447 15.66 2.32 28.82
C LYS A 447 15.98 1.04 29.57
N MET A 448 15.88 -0.11 28.90
CA MET A 448 16.11 -1.43 29.49
C MET A 448 16.57 -2.46 28.46
N PRO A 449 17.82 -2.97 28.56
CA PRO A 449 18.94 -2.66 27.63
C PRO A 449 18.62 -1.96 26.29
N ASP A 450 17.45 -2.22 25.73
CA ASP A 450 16.89 -1.66 24.51
C ASP A 450 15.91 -0.50 24.81
N ASN A 451 15.58 0.31 23.79
CA ASN A 451 14.65 1.42 23.97
C ASN A 451 13.21 0.98 23.74
N TYR A 452 12.33 1.46 24.62
CA TYR A 452 10.89 1.37 24.48
C TYR A 452 10.27 2.76 24.60
N TYR A 453 9.31 3.07 23.75
CA TYR A 453 8.56 4.32 23.81
C TYR A 453 7.06 4.06 23.75
N GLU A 454 6.28 4.87 24.46
CA GLU A 454 4.85 5.04 24.21
C GLU A 454 4.57 6.51 23.99
N ILE A 455 3.81 6.84 22.98
CA ILE A 455 3.50 8.20 22.59
C ILE A 455 1.99 8.32 22.44
N ILE A 456 1.41 9.34 23.05
CA ILE A 456 0.08 9.86 22.75
C ILE A 456 0.25 11.29 22.24
N ASN A 457 -0.31 11.57 21.07
CA ASN A 457 -0.42 12.89 20.47
C ASN A 457 -1.88 13.17 20.14
N GLY A 458 -2.62 13.70 21.10
CA GLY A 458 -4.08 13.79 21.02
C GLY A 458 -4.71 12.42 20.73
N PRO A 459 -5.50 12.25 19.66
CA PRO A 459 -6.17 10.99 19.36
C PRO A 459 -5.23 9.89 18.82
N GLU A 460 -4.00 10.23 18.45
CA GLU A 460 -3.03 9.28 17.90
C GLU A 460 -2.14 8.72 18.99
N ALA A 461 -1.86 7.42 18.96
CA ALA A 461 -0.91 6.82 19.87
C ALA A 461 -0.13 5.68 19.24
N TRP A 462 1.13 5.56 19.64
CA TRP A 462 2.07 4.57 19.13
C TRP A 462 2.95 4.02 20.25
N SER A 463 3.37 2.78 20.10
CA SER A 463 4.48 2.21 20.85
C SER A 463 5.68 1.95 19.94
N TYR A 464 6.87 1.94 20.53
CA TYR A 464 8.11 1.52 19.89
C TYR A 464 8.80 0.47 20.73
N GLN A 465 9.29 -0.59 20.09
CA GLN A 465 10.15 -1.56 20.75
C GLN A 465 11.32 -1.95 19.85
N ASP A 466 12.53 -1.84 20.37
CA ASP A 466 13.75 -2.09 19.61
C ASP A 466 13.89 -3.54 19.10
N ARG A 467 13.34 -4.52 19.84
CA ARG A 467 13.41 -5.97 19.57
C ARG A 467 12.24 -6.54 18.78
N SER A 468 11.28 -5.73 18.34
CA SER A 468 10.12 -6.24 17.59
C SER A 468 10.55 -6.90 16.27
N VAL A 469 10.02 -8.08 15.97
CA VAL A 469 10.21 -8.74 14.67
C VAL A 469 9.23 -8.11 13.67
N GLY A 470 9.66 -7.07 12.94
CA GLY A 470 8.84 -6.35 11.96
C GLY A 470 8.93 -4.84 12.07
N GLU A 471 7.80 -4.14 11.97
CA GLU A 471 7.73 -2.69 12.20
C GLU A 471 7.97 -2.37 13.66
N LYS A 472 9.01 -1.55 13.92
CA LYS A 472 9.36 -1.17 15.29
C LYS A 472 8.38 -0.22 15.95
N TRP A 473 7.66 0.56 15.16
CA TRP A 473 6.61 1.47 15.64
C TRP A 473 5.25 0.89 15.32
N VAL A 474 4.43 0.66 16.33
CA VAL A 474 3.09 0.07 16.19
C VAL A 474 2.05 1.08 16.67
N LYS A 475 0.96 1.25 15.91
CA LYS A 475 -0.17 2.07 16.34
C LYS A 475 -0.95 1.32 17.42
N LEU A 476 -1.24 2.00 18.52
CA LEU A 476 -1.95 1.37 19.64
C LEU A 476 -3.42 1.11 19.29
N THR A 477 -3.92 -0.04 19.75
CA THR A 477 -5.33 -0.39 19.63
C THR A 477 -6.18 0.53 20.51
N ASN A 478 -7.51 0.49 20.34
CA ASN A 478 -8.40 1.29 21.18
C ASN A 478 -8.32 0.90 22.65
N SER A 479 -8.25 -0.39 22.98
CA SER A 479 -8.10 -0.85 24.37
C SER A 479 -6.83 -0.27 25.00
N ASP A 480 -5.71 -0.40 24.30
CA ASP A 480 -4.41 0.06 24.81
C ASP A 480 -4.40 1.58 24.96
N TYR A 481 -4.96 2.29 23.97
CA TYR A 481 -5.10 3.76 24.03
C TYR A 481 -5.88 4.18 25.28
N TRP A 482 -7.03 3.54 25.58
CA TRP A 482 -7.83 3.90 26.76
C TRP A 482 -7.07 3.64 28.06
N GLU A 483 -6.31 2.56 28.13
CA GLU A 483 -5.51 2.25 29.30
C GLU A 483 -4.42 3.30 29.56
N ILE A 484 -3.63 3.63 28.53
CA ILE A 484 -2.53 4.59 28.68
C ILE A 484 -3.00 6.03 28.79
N SER A 485 -4.18 6.37 28.25
CA SER A 485 -4.73 7.73 28.26
C SER A 485 -5.02 8.25 29.67
N ASN A 486 -5.13 7.36 30.67
CA ASN A 486 -5.23 7.76 32.07
C ASN A 486 -3.99 8.54 32.54
N ASN A 487 -2.82 8.33 31.92
CA ASN A 487 -1.60 9.06 32.22
C ASN A 487 -1.60 10.51 31.69
N LEU A 488 -2.62 10.89 30.91
CA LEU A 488 -2.85 12.28 30.50
C LEU A 488 -3.42 13.13 31.62
N ASP A 489 -4.06 12.52 32.63
CA ASP A 489 -4.43 13.23 33.85
C ASP A 489 -3.14 13.49 34.66
N PRO A 490 -2.75 14.76 34.83
CA PRO A 490 -1.57 15.14 35.59
C PRO A 490 -1.52 14.55 36.99
N ILE A 491 -2.67 14.42 37.64
CA ILE A 491 -2.74 13.95 39.02
C ILE A 491 -2.47 12.45 39.04
N ASN A 492 -3.15 11.69 38.19
CA ASN A 492 -2.89 10.26 38.04
C ASN A 492 -1.42 9.99 37.70
N LEU A 493 -0.78 10.80 36.84
CA LEU A 493 0.64 10.61 36.53
C LEU A 493 1.55 10.87 37.75
N LEU A 494 1.23 11.87 38.58
CA LEU A 494 2.03 12.22 39.76
C LEU A 494 1.78 11.32 40.96
N THR A 495 0.57 10.78 41.14
CA THR A 495 0.18 10.07 42.37
C THR A 495 -0.37 8.68 42.13
N SER A 496 -0.57 8.27 40.88
CA SER A 496 -1.30 7.07 40.48
C SER A 496 -2.75 7.04 40.97
N PHE A 497 -3.29 8.20 41.36
CA PHE A 497 -4.66 8.31 41.84
C PHE A 497 -5.63 8.66 40.71
N ARG A 498 -6.64 7.81 40.54
CA ARG A 498 -7.68 7.97 39.50
C ARG A 498 -8.83 8.83 40.02
N PHE A 499 -8.64 10.15 40.00
CA PHE A 499 -9.69 11.08 40.42
C PHE A 499 -10.98 10.94 39.60
N ASP A 500 -10.89 10.52 38.34
CA ASP A 500 -12.06 10.26 37.49
C ASP A 500 -12.99 9.16 38.03
N LEU A 501 -12.48 8.30 38.92
CA LEU A 501 -13.26 7.25 39.58
C LEU A 501 -13.87 7.70 40.91
N TRP A 502 -13.56 8.90 41.41
CA TRP A 502 -13.90 9.33 42.78
C TRP A 502 -15.36 9.09 43.18
N ASN A 503 -16.30 9.57 42.37
CA ASN A 503 -17.74 9.40 42.67
C ASN A 503 -18.26 7.97 42.51
N LYS A 504 -17.43 7.04 42.03
CA LYS A 504 -17.73 5.62 41.95
C LYS A 504 -17.11 4.82 43.09
N LEU A 505 -16.18 5.43 43.84
CA LEU A 505 -15.54 4.79 44.98
C LEU A 505 -16.51 4.72 46.16
N GLU A 506 -16.64 3.53 46.70
CA GLU A 506 -17.35 3.26 47.95
C GLU A 506 -16.36 3.34 49.11
N LEU A 507 -16.75 4.04 50.18
CA LEU A 507 -15.96 4.10 51.41
C LEU A 507 -16.31 2.88 52.27
N LEU A 508 -15.33 1.99 52.41
CA LEU A 508 -15.39 0.79 53.22
C LEU A 508 -14.90 1.07 54.65
N PRO A 509 -15.10 0.14 55.61
CA PRO A 509 -14.55 0.27 56.96
C PRO A 509 -13.05 0.51 56.94
N ASP A 510 -12.56 1.23 57.95
CA ASP A 510 -11.15 1.55 58.07
C ASP A 510 -10.28 0.29 58.09
N GLU A 511 -9.14 0.36 57.41
CA GLU A 511 -8.21 -0.76 57.29
C GLU A 511 -6.78 -0.31 57.59
N THR A 512 -5.98 -1.19 58.16
CA THR A 512 -4.55 -0.93 58.37
C THR A 512 -3.76 -1.39 57.15
N SER A 513 -3.10 -0.47 56.47
CA SER A 513 -2.23 -0.77 55.32
C SER A 513 -0.83 -0.24 55.60
N ASP A 514 0.19 -1.07 55.37
CA ASP A 514 1.61 -0.78 55.63
C ASP A 514 1.86 -0.12 57.00
N GLY A 515 1.17 -0.63 58.03
CA GLY A 515 1.29 -0.20 59.43
C GLY A 515 0.57 1.10 59.78
N ARG A 516 -0.27 1.64 58.89
CA ARG A 516 -1.01 2.90 59.10
C ARG A 516 -2.51 2.68 59.01
N LEU A 517 -3.26 3.34 59.90
CA LEU A 517 -4.72 3.35 59.83
C LEU A 517 -5.18 4.22 58.65
N CYS A 518 -5.95 3.64 57.75
CA CYS A 518 -6.34 4.24 56.49
C CYS A 518 -7.87 4.27 56.31
N TYR A 519 -8.35 5.26 55.57
CA TYR A 519 -9.63 5.15 54.86
C TYR A 519 -9.47 4.18 53.69
N HIS A 520 -10.43 3.29 53.50
CA HIS A 520 -10.44 2.31 52.42
C HIS A 520 -11.50 2.67 51.39
N LEU A 521 -11.06 2.97 50.17
CA LEU A 521 -11.94 3.28 49.04
C LEU A 521 -11.87 2.14 48.03
N SER A 522 -13.02 1.64 47.56
CA SER A 522 -13.07 0.55 46.58
C SER A 522 -14.03 0.81 45.43
N TYR A 523 -13.71 0.30 44.24
CA TYR A 523 -14.61 0.28 43.09
C TYR A 523 -14.34 -0.93 42.20
N THR A 524 -15.38 -1.70 41.88
CA THR A 524 -15.32 -2.78 40.89
C THR A 524 -16.01 -2.34 39.60
N GLU A 525 -15.22 -2.11 38.55
CA GLU A 525 -15.71 -1.99 37.18
C GLU A 525 -16.23 -3.36 36.70
N LYS A 526 -17.45 -3.37 36.15
CA LYS A 526 -18.11 -4.58 35.66
C LYS A 526 -18.27 -4.52 34.14
N THR A 527 -18.16 -5.68 33.49
CA THR A 527 -18.41 -5.86 32.06
C THR A 527 -19.39 -7.01 31.82
N VAL A 528 -19.81 -7.22 30.57
CA VAL A 528 -20.70 -8.30 30.17
C VAL A 528 -19.92 -9.29 29.32
N ASN A 529 -19.93 -10.58 29.69
CA ASN A 529 -19.26 -11.63 28.92
C ASN A 529 -20.10 -12.13 27.73
N ALA A 530 -19.53 -13.04 26.92
CA ALA A 530 -20.20 -13.64 25.77
C ALA A 530 -21.52 -14.38 26.09
N LYS A 531 -21.77 -14.70 27.37
CA LYS A 531 -23.01 -15.32 27.87
C LYS A 531 -24.00 -14.29 28.44
N ASN A 532 -23.81 -13.01 28.15
CA ASN A 532 -24.59 -11.89 28.68
C ASN A 532 -24.63 -11.82 30.21
N ARG A 533 -23.59 -12.32 30.90
CA ARG A 533 -23.48 -12.24 32.36
C ARG A 533 -22.60 -11.05 32.74
N VAL A 534 -23.06 -10.29 33.73
CA VAL A 534 -22.27 -9.24 34.36
C VAL A 534 -21.16 -9.89 35.17
N ILE A 535 -19.91 -9.59 34.83
CA ILE A 535 -18.69 -10.11 35.47
C ILE A 535 -17.79 -8.95 35.89
N PRO A 536 -16.92 -9.12 36.89
CA PRO A 536 -15.90 -8.12 37.20
C PRO A 536 -14.93 -7.98 36.01
N LYS A 537 -14.46 -6.76 35.79
CA LYS A 537 -13.45 -6.41 34.78
C LYS A 537 -12.18 -5.90 35.45
N THR A 538 -12.34 -4.92 36.34
CA THR A 538 -11.22 -4.35 37.09
C THR A 538 -11.70 -3.92 38.45
N GLU A 539 -10.96 -4.26 39.49
CA GLU A 539 -11.21 -3.86 40.85
C GLU A 539 -10.09 -2.95 41.33
N TYR A 540 -10.47 -1.85 41.98
CA TYR A 540 -9.56 -0.83 42.50
C TYR A 540 -9.74 -0.72 44.01
N HIS A 541 -8.64 -0.67 44.74
CA HIS A 541 -8.61 -0.29 46.15
C HIS A 541 -7.60 0.83 46.38
N TYR A 542 -7.97 1.81 47.19
CA TYR A 542 -7.10 2.90 47.61
C TYR A 542 -7.13 3.04 49.13
N PHE A 543 -5.95 3.12 49.72
CA PHE A 543 -5.78 3.28 51.17
C PHE A 543 -5.22 4.66 51.46
N ILE A 544 -6.01 5.52 52.10
CA ILE A 544 -5.66 6.92 52.38
C ILE A 544 -5.35 7.08 53.87
N ASP A 545 -4.16 7.58 54.19
CA ASP A 545 -3.69 7.84 55.56
C ASP A 545 -4.68 8.74 56.31
N LYS A 546 -5.12 8.34 57.51
CA LYS A 546 -6.07 9.14 58.29
C LYS A 546 -5.50 10.40 58.92
N GLU A 547 -4.20 10.46 59.12
CA GLU A 547 -3.54 11.60 59.75
C GLU A 547 -3.08 12.61 58.69
N LYS A 548 -2.50 12.10 57.60
CA LYS A 548 -1.86 12.92 56.57
C LYS A 548 -2.73 13.12 55.32
N PHE A 549 -3.71 12.25 55.08
CA PHE A 549 -4.58 12.25 53.90
C PHE A 549 -3.84 11.98 52.58
N ASN A 550 -2.68 11.33 52.66
CA ASN A 550 -1.89 10.88 51.52
C ASN A 550 -2.28 9.44 51.17
N ILE A 551 -2.06 9.02 49.92
CA ILE A 551 -2.24 7.62 49.55
C ILE A 551 -1.10 6.80 50.16
N VAL A 552 -1.44 5.79 50.95
CA VAL A 552 -0.47 4.85 51.52
C VAL A 552 -0.18 3.75 50.50
N SER A 553 -1.24 3.16 49.96
CA SER A 553 -1.15 2.11 48.95
C SER A 553 -2.36 2.11 48.02
N SER A 554 -2.20 1.46 46.87
CA SER A 554 -3.29 1.21 45.92
C SER A 554 -3.15 -0.17 45.34
N GLU A 555 -4.28 -0.81 45.09
CA GLU A 555 -4.35 -2.16 44.52
C GLU A 555 -5.27 -2.16 43.31
N LYS A 556 -4.88 -2.91 42.29
CA LYS A 556 -5.64 -3.09 41.06
C LYS A 556 -5.65 -4.58 40.72
N THR A 557 -6.83 -5.16 40.61
CA THR A 557 -7.03 -6.54 40.15
C THR A 557 -7.71 -6.52 38.81
N GLU A 558 -7.12 -7.14 37.79
CA GLU A 558 -7.76 -7.31 36.49
C GLU A 558 -8.36 -8.69 36.35
N PHE A 559 -9.52 -8.76 35.71
CA PHE A 559 -10.24 -10.00 35.49
C PHE A 559 -10.42 -10.26 34.00
N GLU A 560 -10.10 -11.48 33.58
CA GLU A 560 -10.40 -12.00 32.25
C GLU A 560 -11.49 -13.07 32.37
N GLU A 561 -12.61 -12.89 31.66
CA GLU A 561 -13.82 -13.71 31.77
C GLU A 561 -14.35 -13.93 33.20
N GLY A 562 -14.03 -13.02 34.13
CA GLY A 562 -14.41 -13.09 35.54
C GLY A 562 -13.45 -13.88 36.43
N GLN A 563 -12.34 -14.37 35.88
CA GLN A 563 -11.22 -14.94 36.65
C GLN A 563 -10.12 -13.91 36.81
N ARG A 564 -9.44 -13.91 37.96
CA ARG A 564 -8.30 -13.01 38.21
C ARG A 564 -7.20 -13.31 37.20
N ASN A 565 -6.81 -12.28 36.45
CA ASN A 565 -5.78 -12.32 35.42
C ASN A 565 -4.46 -11.73 35.92
N SER A 566 -4.54 -10.57 36.57
CA SER A 566 -3.37 -9.90 37.14
C SER A 566 -3.74 -9.17 38.43
N TYR A 567 -2.72 -8.87 39.23
CA TYR A 567 -2.81 -8.02 40.40
C TYR A 567 -1.61 -7.11 40.48
N GLU A 568 -1.87 -5.85 40.79
CA GLU A 568 -0.86 -4.83 41.00
C GLU A 568 -1.10 -4.16 42.34
N ARG A 569 -0.09 -4.14 43.20
CA ARG A 569 -0.07 -3.33 44.43
C ARG A 569 1.07 -2.32 44.38
N LYS A 570 0.77 -1.09 44.79
CA LYS A 570 1.73 0.01 44.89
C LYS A 570 1.73 0.55 46.30
N VAL A 571 2.91 0.72 46.90
CA VAL A 571 3.09 1.35 48.21
C VAL A 571 3.86 2.65 48.03
N TYR A 572 3.27 3.76 48.45
CA TYR A 572 3.78 5.11 48.20
C TYR A 572 4.54 5.66 49.41
N GLN A 573 5.77 6.11 49.18
CA GLN A 573 6.71 6.51 50.21
C GLN A 573 7.44 7.81 49.84
N ASP A 574 8.17 8.36 50.83
CA ASP A 574 9.03 9.54 50.66
C ASP A 574 8.29 10.73 50.01
N TYR A 575 7.17 11.12 50.63
CA TYR A 575 6.39 12.28 50.21
C TYR A 575 7.20 13.57 50.39
N LYS A 576 7.28 14.39 49.34
CA LYS A 576 7.93 15.71 49.39
C LYS A 576 7.07 16.76 48.70
N GLY A 577 7.19 17.99 49.19
CA GLY A 577 6.48 19.15 48.66
C GLY A 577 7.06 19.63 47.32
N ILE A 578 6.18 19.89 46.35
CA ILE A 578 6.55 20.49 45.06
C ILE A 578 6.14 21.97 45.04
N SER A 579 7.10 22.88 44.88
CA SER A 579 6.86 24.34 44.93
C SER A 579 5.80 24.81 43.93
N ASN A 580 5.85 24.26 42.70
CA ASN A 580 4.92 24.62 41.63
C ASN A 580 3.51 24.05 41.84
N LEU A 581 3.31 23.24 42.87
CA LEU A 581 2.03 22.74 43.37
C LEU A 581 1.72 23.30 44.76
N ASN A 582 2.14 24.53 45.07
CA ASN A 582 1.89 25.14 46.39
C ASN A 582 2.36 24.23 47.56
N TYR A 583 3.53 23.61 47.41
CA TYR A 583 4.09 22.62 48.34
C TYR A 583 3.24 21.36 48.58
N GLY A 584 2.36 21.04 47.63
CA GLY A 584 1.63 19.79 47.57
C GLY A 584 2.55 18.57 47.61
N GLN A 585 2.17 17.56 48.39
CA GLN A 585 3.00 16.40 48.71
C GLN A 585 2.85 15.29 47.68
N ILE A 586 3.94 14.94 47.00
CA ILE A 586 3.98 13.89 45.96
C ILE A 586 4.97 12.78 46.40
N PRO A 587 4.65 11.49 46.18
CA PRO A 587 5.55 10.39 46.54
C PRO A 587 6.77 10.38 45.61
N HIS A 588 7.96 10.26 46.20
CA HIS A 588 9.23 10.12 45.45
C HIS A 588 9.72 8.68 45.36
N LYS A 589 9.15 7.78 46.16
CA LYS A 589 9.47 6.36 46.14
C LYS A 589 8.20 5.54 46.07
N ILE A 590 8.16 4.55 45.18
CA ILE A 590 7.03 3.64 45.04
C ILE A 590 7.55 2.21 44.98
N LEU A 591 7.00 1.34 45.82
CA LEU A 591 7.25 -0.10 45.76
C LEU A 591 6.13 -0.75 44.96
N TYR A 592 6.49 -1.54 43.96
CA TYR A 592 5.58 -2.26 43.09
C TYR A 592 5.66 -3.76 43.39
N GLU A 593 4.49 -4.36 43.52
CA GLU A 593 4.25 -5.79 43.59
C GLU A 593 3.27 -6.11 42.46
N PHE A 594 3.69 -6.94 41.51
CA PHE A 594 2.90 -7.31 40.35
C PHE A 594 2.86 -8.83 40.22
N GLU A 595 1.66 -9.40 40.18
CA GLU A 595 1.42 -10.83 39.98
C GLU A 595 0.67 -11.00 38.67
N ASP A 596 1.26 -11.75 37.73
CA ASP A 596 0.64 -12.13 36.46
C ASP A 596 0.87 -13.62 36.12
N TYR A 597 0.52 -14.03 34.91
CA TYR A 597 0.72 -15.40 34.43
C TYR A 597 2.19 -15.87 34.50
N TYR A 598 3.15 -14.96 34.44
CA TYR A 598 4.58 -15.24 34.46
C TYR A 598 5.19 -15.26 35.87
N GLY A 599 4.43 -14.87 36.89
CA GLY A 599 4.79 -14.93 38.31
C GLY A 599 4.84 -13.57 38.99
N ASP A 600 5.43 -13.54 40.18
CA ASP A 600 5.52 -12.33 41.00
C ASP A 600 6.75 -11.50 40.60
N THR A 601 6.55 -10.21 40.41
CA THR A 601 7.59 -9.22 40.13
C THR A 601 7.58 -8.12 41.18
N PHE A 602 8.72 -7.90 41.82
CA PHE A 602 8.92 -6.86 42.83
C PHE A 602 9.99 -5.88 42.39
N TYR A 603 9.67 -4.58 42.42
CA TYR A 603 10.63 -3.54 42.12
C TYR A 603 10.30 -2.21 42.80
N GLN A 604 11.31 -1.37 42.91
CA GLN A 604 11.19 -0.03 43.48
C GLN A 604 11.41 1.03 42.40
N GLU A 605 10.52 2.01 42.34
CA GLU A 605 10.68 3.24 41.57
C GLU A 605 11.19 4.37 42.47
N ASP A 606 12.36 4.92 42.15
CA ASP A 606 12.89 6.15 42.73
C ASP A 606 12.75 7.31 41.74
N ARG A 607 11.87 8.24 42.05
CA ARG A 607 11.61 9.44 41.22
C ARG A 607 12.68 10.48 41.48
N SER A 608 13.73 10.40 40.67
CA SER A 608 14.89 11.27 40.73
C SER A 608 14.60 12.71 40.32
N LYS A 609 13.56 12.94 39.51
CA LYS A 609 13.15 14.27 39.04
C LYS A 609 11.65 14.35 38.86
N ILE A 610 11.03 15.38 39.40
CA ILE A 610 9.61 15.72 39.21
C ILE A 610 9.53 17.21 38.92
N GLU A 611 9.14 17.59 37.71
CA GLU A 611 8.91 18.97 37.29
C GLU A 611 7.45 19.18 36.91
N VAL A 612 6.87 20.24 37.46
CA VAL A 612 5.51 20.69 37.13
C VAL A 612 5.61 22.02 36.40
N ASN A 613 4.94 22.12 35.26
CA ASN A 613 5.06 23.19 34.28
C ASN A 613 6.48 23.46 33.78
N PRO A 614 7.29 22.43 33.43
CA PRO A 614 8.60 22.62 32.82
C PRO A 614 8.50 23.23 31.42
N VAL A 615 9.61 23.82 30.98
CA VAL A 615 9.76 24.36 29.63
C VAL A 615 10.23 23.25 28.68
N PHE A 616 9.28 22.59 28.01
CA PHE A 616 9.57 21.73 26.87
C PHE A 616 8.61 22.02 25.69
N SER A 617 9.05 21.71 24.47
CA SER A 617 8.25 21.86 23.25
C SER A 617 7.31 20.67 23.07
N ASN A 618 6.07 20.91 22.60
CA ASN A 618 5.13 19.83 22.28
C ASN A 618 5.62 18.92 21.13
N ARG A 619 6.67 19.34 20.41
CA ARG A 619 7.33 18.54 19.37
C ARG A 619 7.81 17.18 19.88
N ILE A 620 8.09 17.03 21.18
CA ILE A 620 8.53 15.75 21.77
C ILE A 620 7.45 14.65 21.69
N PHE A 621 6.17 15.02 21.52
CA PHE A 621 5.07 14.06 21.39
C PHE A 621 4.76 13.73 19.92
N ILE A 622 5.44 14.35 18.97
CA ILE A 622 5.16 14.15 17.55
C ILE A 622 6.07 13.03 17.05
N LYS A 623 5.46 11.96 16.54
CA LYS A 623 6.15 11.00 15.69
C LYS A 623 6.38 11.66 14.32
N GLU A 624 7.61 12.06 14.04
CA GLU A 624 7.95 12.68 12.76
C GLU A 624 8.41 11.61 11.76
N VAL A 625 7.75 11.55 10.61
CA VAL A 625 8.13 10.65 9.51
C VAL A 625 9.18 11.34 8.66
N TYR A 626 10.43 10.85 8.72
CA TYR A 626 11.53 11.34 7.90
C TYR A 626 11.95 10.30 6.86
N ALA A 627 12.50 10.77 5.74
CA ALA A 627 13.19 9.93 4.78
C ALA A 627 14.39 9.24 5.47
N GLY A 628 14.24 7.95 5.80
CA GLY A 628 15.30 7.14 6.44
C GLY A 628 14.98 6.63 7.85
N GLY A 629 13.79 6.89 8.40
CA GLY A 629 13.35 6.32 9.68
C GLY A 629 12.43 7.25 10.48
N PHE A 630 11.91 6.72 11.59
CA PHE A 630 11.10 7.47 12.54
C PHE A 630 12.01 8.14 13.58
N ARG A 631 11.72 9.40 13.93
CA ARG A 631 12.40 10.10 15.02
C ARG A 631 11.39 10.54 16.08
#